data_AF-A0A2N7KAJ1-F1
#
_entry.id   AF-A0A2N7KAJ1-F1
#
_cell.length_a   1.000
_cell.length_b   1.000
_cell.length_c   1.000
_cell.angle_alpha   90.00
_cell.angle_beta   90.00
_cell.angle_gamma   90.00
#
_symmetry.space_group_name_H-M   'P 1'
#
loop_
_entity.id
_entity.type
_entity.pdbx_description
1 polymer ?
#
loop_
_entity_poly.entity_id
_entity_poly.type
_entity_poly.pdbx_seq_one_letter_code
_entity_poly.pdbx_strand_id
1 'polypeptide(L)'
;MKVVSKESVTRILGSIEEYKQLACVESKGLDVVGLLVRLCHLQSKKISTDDRQILADHIKELVSEELTFARNMELEEAEVILLDSIQPLCCSNQTK
;
A
#
# COMPACT_ATOMS: atom_id res chain seq x y z
N MET A 1 -7.06 10.29 9.12
CA MET A 1 -6.46 9.95 7.81
C MET A 1 -7.03 10.86 6.73
N LYS A 2 -6.20 11.49 5.87
CA LYS A 2 -6.68 12.25 4.69
C LYS A 2 -7.32 11.26 3.71
N VAL A 3 -8.41 11.63 3.05
CA VAL A 3 -9.05 10.76 2.04
C VAL A 3 -8.02 10.43 0.95
N VAL A 4 -7.76 9.15 0.71
CA VAL A 4 -6.86 8.71 -0.36
C VAL A 4 -7.48 9.12 -1.71
N SER A 5 -6.78 9.97 -2.45
CA SER A 5 -7.27 10.43 -3.75
C SER A 5 -7.23 9.29 -4.76
N LYS A 6 -8.02 9.41 -5.83
CA LYS A 6 -8.00 8.45 -6.94
C LYS A 6 -6.60 8.33 -7.56
N GLU A 7 -5.88 9.45 -7.66
CA GLU A 7 -4.51 9.50 -8.16
C GLU A 7 -3.55 8.72 -7.26
N SER A 8 -3.67 8.85 -5.93
CA SER A 8 -2.88 8.07 -4.98
C SER A 8 -3.16 6.58 -5.12
N VAL A 9 -4.42 6.17 -5.28
CA VAL A 9 -4.80 4.75 -5.51
C VAL A 9 -4.14 4.22 -6.78
N THR A 10 -4.25 4.95 -7.89
CA THR A 10 -3.64 4.53 -9.16
C THR A 10 -2.13 4.42 -9.05
N ARG A 11 -1.47 5.37 -8.35
CA ARG A 11 -0.03 5.33 -8.11
C ARG A 11 0.37 4.12 -7.27
N ILE A 12 -0.31 3.88 -6.14
CA ILE A 12 -0.04 2.73 -5.27
C ILE A 12 -0.15 1.42 -6.04
N LEU A 13 -1.25 1.23 -6.79
CA LEU A 13 -1.48 0.02 -7.57
C LEU A 13 -0.44 -0.17 -8.69
N GLY A 14 -0.01 0.93 -9.32
CA GLY A 14 1.05 0.90 -10.33
C GLY A 14 2.39 0.45 -9.75
N SER A 15 2.79 1.03 -8.61
CA SER A 15 4.05 0.64 -7.94
C SER A 15 4.03 -0.81 -7.42
N ILE A 16 2.88 -1.31 -6.96
CA ILE A 16 2.76 -2.73 -6.58
C ILE A 16 2.96 -3.65 -7.78
N GLU A 17 2.41 -3.29 -8.94
CA GLU A 17 2.59 -4.07 -10.16
C GLU A 17 4.05 -4.03 -10.65
N GLU A 18 4.67 -2.86 -10.57
CA GLU A 18 6.10 -2.68 -10.88
C GLU A 18 6.98 -3.55 -9.97
N TYR A 19 6.71 -3.56 -8.66
CA TYR A 19 7.37 -4.46 -7.72
C TYR A 19 7.23 -5.94 -8.13
N LYS A 20 6.00 -6.39 -8.44
CA LYS A 20 5.76 -7.79 -8.85
C LYS A 20 6.59 -8.17 -10.07
N GLN A 21 6.71 -7.27 -11.03
CA GLN A 21 7.49 -7.48 -12.25
C GLN A 21 9.00 -7.56 -11.96
N LEU A 22 9.53 -6.64 -11.15
CA LEU A 22 10.96 -6.61 -10.80
C LEU A 22 11.37 -7.80 -9.91
N ALA A 23 10.55 -8.13 -8.92
CA ALA A 23 10.80 -9.26 -8.03
C ALA A 23 10.42 -10.61 -8.66
N CYS A 24 9.73 -10.60 -9.82
CA CYS A 24 9.22 -11.79 -10.51
C CYS A 24 8.35 -12.67 -9.58
N VAL A 25 7.47 -12.05 -8.80
CA VAL A 25 6.63 -12.74 -7.80
C VAL A 25 5.14 -12.65 -8.10
N GLU A 26 4.44 -13.75 -7.79
CA GLU A 26 2.98 -13.75 -7.62
C GLU A 26 2.67 -13.82 -6.13
N SER A 27 2.04 -12.78 -5.59
CA SER A 27 1.70 -12.69 -4.16
C SER A 27 0.21 -12.40 -3.96
N LYS A 28 -0.45 -13.34 -3.27
CA LYS A 28 -1.82 -13.16 -2.79
C LYS A 28 -1.93 -12.01 -1.79
N GLY A 29 -0.86 -11.76 -1.01
CA GLY A 29 -0.79 -10.62 -0.10
C GLY A 29 -0.90 -9.31 -0.85
N LEU A 30 -0.16 -9.16 -1.95
CA LEU A 30 -0.24 -7.98 -2.81
C LEU A 30 -1.58 -7.84 -3.53
N ASP A 31 -2.23 -8.94 -3.90
CA ASP A 31 -3.58 -8.89 -4.44
C ASP A 31 -4.59 -8.34 -3.41
N VAL A 32 -4.46 -8.79 -2.15
CA VAL A 32 -5.25 -8.26 -1.02
C VAL A 32 -4.95 -6.78 -0.79
N VAL A 33 -3.68 -6.37 -0.81
CA VAL A 33 -3.30 -4.94 -0.73
C VAL A 33 -4.00 -4.14 -1.83
N GLY A 34 -4.01 -4.65 -3.06
CA GLY A 34 -4.71 -4.00 -4.18
C GLY A 34 -6.20 -3.80 -3.93
N LEU A 35 -6.87 -4.76 -3.29
CA LEU A 35 -8.27 -4.64 -2.89
C LEU A 35 -8.46 -3.61 -1.76
N LEU A 36 -7.64 -3.68 -0.71
CA LEU A 36 -7.71 -2.77 0.45
C LEU A 36 -7.47 -1.31 0.03
N VAL A 37 -6.50 -1.05 -0.85
CA VAL A 37 -6.22 0.29 -1.38
C VAL A 37 -7.42 0.84 -2.15
N ARG A 38 -8.12 0.01 -2.92
CA ARG A 38 -9.37 0.40 -3.60
C ARG A 38 -10.49 0.70 -2.59
N LEU A 39 -10.59 -0.09 -1.52
CA LEU A 39 -11.57 0.17 -0.44
C LEU A 39 -11.31 1.52 0.26
N CYS A 40 -10.04 1.89 0.48
CA CYS A 40 -9.67 3.20 1.04
C CYS A 40 -10.17 4.39 0.22
N HIS A 41 -10.35 4.20 -1.10
CA HIS A 41 -10.88 5.23 -2.00
C HIS A 41 -12.40 5.39 -1.92
N LEU A 42 -13.14 4.34 -1.55
CA LEU A 42 -14.60 4.36 -1.62
C LEU A 42 -15.15 5.46 -0.72
N GLN A 43 -15.62 6.55 -1.35
CA GLN A 43 -16.29 7.67 -0.67
C GLN A 43 -17.71 7.33 -0.20
N SER A 44 -18.02 6.05 -0.01
CA SER A 44 -19.30 5.64 0.52
C SER A 44 -19.45 6.15 1.95
N LYS A 45 -20.65 6.62 2.33
CA LYS A 45 -21.00 7.03 3.71
C LYS A 45 -20.88 5.89 4.74
N LYS A 46 -20.44 4.70 4.34
CA LYS A 46 -20.41 3.47 5.15
C LYS A 46 -19.04 3.16 5.76
N ILE A 47 -17.95 3.77 5.29
CA ILE A 47 -16.60 3.50 5.83
C ILE A 47 -16.21 4.69 6.70
N SER A 48 -16.14 4.45 8.02
CA SER A 48 -15.73 5.44 8.99
C SER A 48 -14.24 5.79 8.87
N THR A 49 -13.81 6.83 9.56
CA THR A 49 -12.37 7.17 9.63
C THR A 49 -11.58 6.05 10.32
N ASP A 50 -12.16 5.39 11.32
CA ASP A 50 -11.53 4.30 12.07
C ASP A 50 -11.37 3.07 11.18
N ASP A 51 -12.39 2.72 10.39
CA ASP A 51 -12.30 1.63 9.41
C ASP A 51 -11.20 1.90 8.37
N ARG A 52 -11.05 3.15 7.92
CA ARG A 52 -9.96 3.53 6.99
C ARG A 52 -8.59 3.38 7.63
N GLN A 53 -8.47 3.68 8.93
CA GLN A 53 -7.23 3.49 9.66
C GLN A 53 -6.90 2.00 9.77
N ILE A 54 -7.88 1.16 10.11
CA ILE A 54 -7.73 -0.31 10.15
C ILE A 54 -7.32 -0.85 8.78
N LEU A 55 -7.94 -0.39 7.68
CA LEU A 55 -7.54 -0.76 6.32
C LEU A 55 -6.10 -0.36 6.02
N ALA A 56 -5.69 0.85 6.41
CA ALA A 56 -4.33 1.33 6.21
C ALA A 56 -3.30 0.50 6.99
N ASP A 57 -3.64 0.08 8.21
CA ASP A 57 -2.74 -0.71 9.05
C ASP A 57 -2.60 -2.14 8.51
N HIS A 58 -3.68 -2.76 8.03
CA HIS A 58 -3.59 -4.05 7.32
C HIS A 58 -2.75 -3.96 6.04
N ILE A 59 -2.85 -2.85 5.28
CA ILE A 59 -2.00 -2.64 4.10
C ILE A 59 -0.53 -2.59 4.51
N LYS A 60 -0.19 -1.87 5.59
CA LYS A 60 1.20 -1.77 6.08
C LYS A 60 1.75 -3.12 6.53
N GLU A 61 0.94 -3.93 7.20
CA GLU A 61 1.34 -5.26 7.66
C GLU A 61 1.71 -6.16 6.48
N LEU A 62 0.82 -6.26 5.48
CA LEU A 62 1.07 -7.06 4.28
C LEU A 62 2.27 -6.54 3.47
N VAL A 63 2.43 -5.23 3.35
CA VAL A 63 3.61 -4.64 2.66
C VAL A 63 4.89 -4.87 3.46
N SER A 64 4.84 -4.94 4.79
CA SER A 64 6.03 -5.22 5.61
C SER A 64 6.56 -6.65 5.42
N GLU A 65 5.67 -7.62 5.17
CA GLU A 65 6.07 -8.98 4.80
C GLU A 65 6.82 -8.98 3.46
N GLU A 66 6.32 -8.24 2.48
CA GLU A 66 6.95 -8.10 1.15
C GLU A 66 8.29 -7.34 1.20
N LEU A 67 8.38 -6.30 2.04
CA LEU A 67 9.65 -5.60 2.27
C LEU A 67 10.69 -6.52 2.90
N THR A 68 10.27 -7.39 3.82
CA THR A 68 11.16 -8.39 4.43
C THR A 68 11.64 -9.40 3.38
N PHE A 69 10.74 -9.83 2.49
CA PHE A 69 11.11 -10.67 1.36
C PHE A 69 12.12 -10.00 0.43
N ALA A 70 11.86 -8.76 -0.01
CA ALA A 70 12.73 -8.01 -0.90
C ALA A 70 14.14 -7.84 -0.32
N ARG A 71 14.24 -7.51 0.98
CA ARG A 71 15.51 -7.41 1.72
C ARG A 71 16.26 -8.73 1.76
N ASN A 72 15.57 -9.82 2.06
CA ASN A 72 16.19 -11.15 2.13
C ASN A 72 16.71 -11.63 0.78
N MET A 73 16.12 -11.14 -0.33
CA MET A 73 16.52 -11.44 -1.69
C MET A 73 17.45 -10.39 -2.29
N GLU A 74 17.88 -9.39 -1.51
CA GLU A 74 18.77 -8.29 -1.94
C GLU A 74 18.20 -7.49 -3.13
N LEU A 75 16.87 -7.37 -3.21
CA LEU A 75 16.15 -6.64 -4.27
C LEU A 75 15.95 -5.16 -3.89
N GLU A 76 17.05 -4.39 -3.87
CA GLU A 76 17.05 -3.00 -3.39
C GLU A 76 16.05 -2.09 -4.15
N GLU A 77 16.00 -2.19 -5.47
CA GLU A 77 15.08 -1.38 -6.29
C GLU A 77 13.61 -1.72 -5.99
N ALA A 78 13.31 -3.01 -5.82
CA ALA A 78 11.97 -3.49 -5.49
C ALA A 78 11.54 -3.04 -4.09
N GLU A 79 12.46 -3.03 -3.12
CA GLU A 79 12.23 -2.51 -1.78
C GLU A 79 11.86 -1.02 -1.81
N VAL A 80 12.61 -0.20 -2.56
CA VAL A 80 12.36 1.24 -2.69
C VAL A 80 10.97 1.50 -3.29
N ILE A 81 10.61 0.77 -4.34
CA ILE A 81 9.29 0.89 -4.98
C ILE A 81 8.16 0.56 -4.00
N LEU A 82 8.30 -0.48 -3.18
CA LEU A 82 7.31 -0.82 -2.15
C LEU A 82 7.20 0.27 -1.08
N LEU A 83 8.31 0.80 -0.59
CA LEU A 83 8.32 1.88 0.42
C LEU A 83 7.64 3.15 -0.11
N ASP A 84 7.97 3.55 -1.33
CA ASP A 84 7.39 4.73 -1.97
C ASP A 84 5.90 4.55 -2.27
N SER A 85 5.49 3.31 -2.59
CA SER A 85 4.09 3.01 -2.88
C SER A 85 3.18 3.34 -1.71
N ILE A 86 3.57 3.04 -0.47
CA ILE A 86 2.73 3.20 0.72
C ILE A 86 2.83 4.59 1.38
N GLN A 87 3.75 5.45 0.94
CA GLN A 87 3.91 6.80 1.47
C GLN A 87 2.58 7.59 1.56
N PRO A 88 1.66 7.56 0.56
CA PRO A 88 0.39 8.26 0.63
C PRO A 88 -0.56 7.76 1.73
N LEU A 89 -0.37 6.52 2.21
CA LEU A 89 -1.15 5.90 3.29
C LEU A 89 -0.57 6.22 4.68
N CYS A 90 0.71 6.61 4.74
CA CYS A 90 1.45 6.91 5.98
C CYS A 90 1.33 8.37 6.43
N CYS A 91 0.63 9.25 5.69
CA CYS A 91 0.36 10.62 6.13
C CYS A 91 -0.70 10.67 7.25
N SER A 92 -0.30 10.23 8.43
CA SER A 92 -0.84 10.71 9.70
C SER A 92 -0.24 12.08 9.96
N ASN A 93 -1.09 13.06 10.27
CA ASN A 93 -0.71 14.43 10.64
C ASN A 93 0.59 14.50 11.47
N GLN A 94 1.69 14.94 10.84
CA GLN A 94 2.68 15.75 11.53
C GLN A 94 2.51 17.19 11.05
N THR A 95 1.51 17.87 11.61
CA THR A 95 1.54 19.33 11.67
C THR A 95 0.77 19.74 12.93
N LYS A 96 1.57 20.16 13.90
CA LYS A 96 1.36 21.06 15.05
C LYS A 96 -0.08 21.37 15.47
#